data_AF-A0A949YRY3-F1
#
_entry.id   AF-A0A949YRY3-F1
#
_cell.length_a   1.000
_cell.length_b   1.000
_cell.length_c   1.000
_cell.angle_alpha   90.00
_cell.angle_beta   90.00
_cell.angle_gamma   90.00
#
_symmetry.space_group_name_H-M   'P 1'
#
loop_
_entity.id
_entity.type
_entity.pdbx_description
1 polymer ?
#
loop_
_entity_poly.entity_id
_entity_poly.type
_entity_poly.pdbx_seq_one_letter_code
_entity_poly.pdbx_strand_id
1 'polypeptide(L)'
;MAGGAPDLDNVALKNADRRPGNQQRAVGLERFFTTPGRDPMNEVDWELRTAVITGEDGRVVFEQGEVEVPRAWSQTAANVVVSKYFRGPIGVEDRKRHPSSMERERSVRQLIGRVVETVTGWGDRQGYFGAVEERESFRAELTHLLLNQKASFNSPVYFNVGIDPKPQCSACFILKVDDNMDSILGWYRNEGMIFKGGSGSGVNLSAVRSCKEKLSSGGTASGPLSFMKAADASAGVIKSGGKTRRAAKMVVLNADHPDVEEFIKCKVEEEKKAWALIDAGYDSSLDGPAYSSVF
;
A
#
# COMPACT_ATOMS: atom_id res chain seq x y z
N MET A 1 13.61 19.05 33.75
CA MET A 1 13.42 17.64 34.13
C MET A 1 12.91 16.90 32.92
N ALA A 2 13.74 16.01 32.36
CA ALA A 2 13.49 15.31 31.12
C ALA A 2 12.47 14.17 31.35
N GLY A 3 11.31 14.25 30.71
CA GLY A 3 10.36 13.14 30.62
C GLY A 3 10.75 12.27 29.43
N GLY A 4 11.28 11.08 29.70
CA GLY A 4 11.72 10.12 28.68
C GLY A 4 10.56 9.65 27.81
N ALA A 5 10.81 9.58 26.50
CA ALA A 5 9.95 8.89 25.55
C ALA A 5 9.84 7.40 25.96
N PRO A 6 8.66 6.77 25.85
CA PRO A 6 8.54 5.35 26.14
C PRO A 6 9.39 4.55 25.15
N ASP A 7 10.29 3.75 25.71
CA ASP A 7 11.15 2.80 25.02
C ASP A 7 10.29 1.70 24.36
N LEU A 8 10.07 1.83 23.05
CA LEU A 8 9.24 0.94 22.25
C LEU A 8 9.97 -0.37 21.87
N ASP A 9 11.22 -0.54 22.28
CA ASP A 9 12.04 -1.72 21.98
C ASP A 9 11.92 -2.83 23.03
N ASN A 10 11.13 -2.62 24.11
CA ASN A 10 10.97 -3.60 25.18
C ASN A 10 9.65 -4.39 25.17
N VAL A 11 8.96 -4.46 24.02
CA VAL A 11 8.06 -5.59 23.75
C VAL A 11 8.91 -6.75 23.23
N ALA A 12 9.77 -7.26 24.12
CA ALA A 12 10.27 -8.61 23.98
C ALA A 12 9.06 -9.50 23.72
N LEU A 13 9.12 -10.27 22.63
CA LEU A 13 8.30 -11.44 22.38
C LEU A 13 8.58 -12.45 23.50
N LYS A 14 8.14 -12.12 24.73
CA LYS A 14 8.06 -13.05 25.84
C LYS A 14 7.08 -14.09 25.37
N ASN A 15 7.59 -15.32 25.26
CA ASN A 15 6.87 -16.57 25.10
C ASN A 15 5.37 -16.34 25.07
N ALA A 16 4.78 -16.33 23.86
CA ALA A 16 3.35 -16.34 23.73
C ALA A 16 2.85 -17.47 24.64
N ASP A 17 2.25 -17.07 25.76
CA ASP A 17 1.61 -17.97 26.70
C ASP A 17 0.72 -18.87 25.85
N ARG A 18 1.10 -20.14 25.73
CA ARG A 18 0.22 -21.18 25.22
C ARG A 18 -0.92 -21.23 26.21
N ARG A 19 -1.99 -20.44 25.96
CA ARG A 19 -3.19 -20.45 26.78
C ARG A 19 -3.67 -21.90 26.87
N PRO A 20 -3.69 -22.51 28.06
CA PRO A 20 -4.16 -23.87 28.21
C PRO A 20 -5.68 -23.83 28.04
N GLY A 21 -6.18 -24.26 26.87
CA GLY A 21 -7.61 -24.32 26.62
C GLY A 21 -8.07 -24.24 25.16
N ASN A 22 -7.21 -23.90 24.19
CA ASN A 22 -7.61 -23.93 22.79
C ASN A 22 -7.10 -25.24 22.16
N GLN A 23 -7.99 -26.23 21.99
CA GLN A 23 -7.74 -27.32 21.05
C GLN A 23 -7.29 -26.68 19.73
N GLN A 24 -6.06 -26.98 19.29
CA GLN A 24 -5.51 -26.46 18.04
C GLN A 24 -6.49 -26.76 16.91
N ARG A 25 -7.23 -25.74 16.47
CA ARG A 25 -7.88 -25.78 15.17
C ARG A 25 -6.77 -25.57 14.15
N ALA A 26 -6.11 -26.68 13.80
CA ALA A 26 -5.42 -26.77 12.53
C ALA A 26 -6.39 -26.27 11.45
N VAL A 27 -5.86 -25.52 10.47
CA VAL A 27 -6.69 -24.97 9.37
C VAL A 27 -7.43 -26.10 8.63
N GLY A 28 -6.90 -27.32 8.68
CA GLY A 28 -7.47 -28.50 8.04
C GLY A 28 -7.33 -28.42 6.52
N LEU A 29 -6.24 -27.81 6.03
CA LEU A 29 -6.08 -27.58 4.60
C LEU A 29 -5.76 -28.88 3.87
N GLU A 30 -6.63 -29.27 2.95
CA GLU A 30 -6.37 -30.37 2.01
C GLU A 30 -5.75 -29.85 0.70
N ARG A 31 -4.89 -30.66 0.11
CA ARG A 31 -4.24 -30.36 -1.17
C ARG A 31 -5.23 -30.53 -2.31
N PHE A 32 -5.23 -29.60 -3.27
CA PHE A 32 -6.20 -29.60 -4.38
C PHE A 32 -5.52 -29.46 -5.75
N PHE A 33 -4.68 -28.45 -5.95
CA PHE A 33 -4.05 -28.20 -7.25
C PHE A 33 -2.67 -28.86 -7.40
N THR A 34 -2.01 -29.16 -6.29
CA THR A 34 -0.60 -29.55 -6.29
C THR A 34 -0.40 -31.03 -5.98
N THR A 35 0.80 -31.54 -6.27
CA THR A 35 1.19 -32.93 -5.94
C THR A 35 2.20 -32.94 -4.80
N PRO A 36 2.07 -33.83 -3.78
CA PRO A 36 3.07 -33.96 -2.72
C PRO A 36 4.48 -34.20 -3.27
N GLY A 37 5.48 -33.51 -2.71
CA GLY A 37 6.88 -33.61 -3.13
C GLY A 37 7.23 -32.92 -4.45
N ARG A 38 6.28 -32.29 -5.14
CA ARG A 38 6.54 -31.47 -6.32
C ARG A 38 6.43 -29.99 -5.98
N ASP A 39 7.44 -29.21 -6.40
CA ASP A 39 7.40 -27.76 -6.28
C ASP A 39 6.61 -27.18 -7.47
N PRO A 40 5.50 -26.46 -7.23
CA PRO A 40 4.68 -25.87 -8.31
C PRO A 40 5.48 -24.94 -9.24
N MET A 41 6.57 -24.35 -8.75
CA MET A 41 7.43 -23.49 -9.57
C MET A 41 8.16 -24.27 -10.67
N ASN A 42 8.31 -25.59 -10.53
CA ASN A 42 8.94 -26.47 -11.53
C ASN A 42 7.92 -27.10 -12.49
N GLU A 43 6.63 -26.78 -12.33
CA GLU A 43 5.54 -27.32 -13.16
C GLU A 43 5.10 -26.35 -14.28
N VAL A 44 5.81 -25.23 -14.44
CA VAL A 44 5.56 -24.24 -15.51
C VAL A 44 6.83 -23.95 -16.30
N ASP A 45 6.65 -23.57 -17.57
CA ASP A 45 7.74 -23.10 -18.41
C ASP A 45 8.09 -21.64 -18.08
N TRP A 46 9.39 -21.35 -18.04
CA TRP A 46 9.93 -20.03 -17.77
C TRP A 46 10.66 -19.48 -18.99
N GLU A 47 10.64 -18.16 -19.14
CA GLU A 47 11.43 -17.50 -20.16
C GLU A 47 11.95 -16.14 -19.66
N LEU A 48 13.06 -15.71 -20.26
CA LEU A 48 13.62 -14.39 -20.02
C LEU A 48 12.94 -13.38 -20.94
N ARG A 49 12.49 -12.26 -20.36
CA ARG A 49 11.93 -11.13 -21.09
C ARG A 49 12.60 -9.83 -20.68
N THR A 50 12.35 -8.78 -21.45
CA THR A 50 12.60 -7.40 -21.05
C THR A 50 11.28 -6.76 -20.68
N ALA A 51 11.21 -6.13 -19.51
CA ALA A 51 10.05 -5.37 -19.06
C ALA A 51 10.23 -3.89 -19.37
N VAL A 52 9.26 -3.29 -20.06
CA VAL A 52 9.30 -1.86 -20.47
C VAL A 52 7.99 -1.17 -20.12
N ILE A 53 8.06 0.03 -19.55
CA ILE A 53 6.92 0.94 -19.41
C ILE A 53 7.23 2.22 -20.18
N THR A 54 6.28 2.66 -20.98
CA THR A 54 6.34 3.89 -21.77
C THR A 54 5.37 4.93 -21.19
N GLY A 55 5.80 6.18 -21.11
CA GLY A 55 4.97 7.32 -20.72
C GLY A 55 4.04 7.78 -21.84
N GLU A 56 3.16 8.73 -21.54
CA GLU A 56 2.21 9.31 -22.51
C GLU A 56 2.91 10.04 -23.67
N ASP A 57 4.12 10.55 -23.44
CA ASP A 57 4.98 11.19 -24.44
C ASP A 57 5.76 10.19 -25.32
N GLY A 58 5.52 8.89 -25.15
CA GLY A 58 6.21 7.82 -25.88
C GLY A 58 7.62 7.51 -25.37
N ARG A 59 8.10 8.18 -24.31
CA ARG A 59 9.42 7.90 -23.73
C ARG A 59 9.37 6.70 -22.80
N VAL A 60 10.45 5.94 -22.76
CA VAL A 60 10.61 4.84 -21.80
C VAL A 60 10.80 5.42 -20.40
N VAL A 61 9.88 5.14 -19.49
CA VAL A 61 9.94 5.57 -18.08
C VAL A 61 10.48 4.49 -17.16
N PHE A 62 10.50 3.24 -17.62
CA PHE A 62 11.06 2.11 -16.91
C PHE A 62 11.51 1.04 -17.89
N GLU A 63 12.67 0.45 -17.65
CA GLU A 63 13.15 -0.73 -18.36
C GLU A 63 13.94 -1.64 -17.40
N GLN A 64 13.71 -2.95 -17.50
CA GLN A 64 14.52 -3.96 -16.84
C GLN A 64 14.61 -5.21 -17.74
N GLY A 65 15.82 -5.49 -18.24
CA GLY A 65 16.12 -6.66 -19.04
C GLY A 65 16.35 -7.94 -18.23
N GLU A 66 16.36 -9.08 -18.93
CA GLU A 66 16.70 -10.41 -18.40
C GLU A 66 15.91 -10.77 -17.14
N VAL A 67 14.60 -10.55 -17.17
CA VAL A 67 13.70 -10.93 -16.10
C VAL A 67 13.03 -12.27 -16.41
N GLU A 68 13.11 -13.19 -15.46
CA GLU A 68 12.52 -14.52 -15.57
C GLU A 68 11.04 -14.47 -15.18
N VAL A 69 10.17 -14.84 -16.13
CA VAL A 69 8.72 -14.85 -15.96
C VAL A 69 8.12 -16.16 -16.48
N PRO A 70 6.96 -16.60 -15.98
CA PRO A 70 6.27 -17.74 -16.56
C PRO A 70 5.87 -17.44 -18.00
N ARG A 71 6.13 -18.37 -18.92
CA ARG A 71 5.83 -18.22 -20.35
C ARG A 71 4.36 -17.92 -20.62
N ALA A 72 3.46 -18.46 -19.79
CA ALA A 72 2.02 -18.24 -19.89
C ALA A 72 1.58 -16.80 -19.54
N TRP A 73 2.39 -16.02 -18.82
CA TRP A 73 2.03 -14.64 -18.47
C TRP A 73 2.11 -13.73 -19.69
N SER A 74 1.24 -12.72 -19.79
CA SER A 74 1.33 -11.73 -20.87
C SER A 74 2.51 -10.78 -20.70
N GLN A 75 2.96 -10.14 -21.78
CA GLN A 75 3.99 -9.10 -21.71
C GLN A 75 3.55 -7.93 -20.81
N THR A 76 2.27 -7.55 -20.87
CA THR A 76 1.72 -6.50 -20.00
C THR A 76 1.81 -6.88 -18.52
N ALA A 77 1.49 -8.13 -18.17
CA ALA A 77 1.63 -8.61 -16.80
C ALA A 77 3.09 -8.58 -16.35
N ALA A 78 4.03 -9.02 -17.20
CA ALA A 78 5.47 -8.94 -16.92
C ALA A 78 5.91 -7.48 -16.70
N ASN A 79 5.54 -6.56 -17.59
CA ASN A 79 5.87 -5.14 -17.49
C ASN A 79 5.38 -4.53 -16.16
N VAL A 80 4.12 -4.80 -15.78
CA VAL A 80 3.54 -4.28 -14.54
C VAL A 80 4.19 -4.91 -13.31
N VAL A 81 4.37 -6.24 -13.31
CA VAL A 81 4.95 -6.97 -12.17
C VAL A 81 6.37 -6.50 -11.89
N VAL A 82 7.18 -6.41 -12.93
CA VAL A 82 8.58 -6.04 -12.82
C VAL A 82 8.74 -4.56 -12.46
N SER A 83 7.92 -3.67 -13.01
CA SER A 83 8.03 -2.23 -12.70
C SER A 83 7.48 -1.86 -11.32
N LYS A 84 6.41 -2.52 -10.86
CA LYS A 84 5.69 -2.12 -9.65
C LYS A 84 6.00 -2.99 -8.43
N TYR A 85 6.29 -4.28 -8.62
CA TYR A 85 6.28 -5.26 -7.53
C TYR A 85 7.64 -5.84 -7.20
N PHE A 86 8.57 -5.93 -8.17
CA PHE A 86 9.96 -6.30 -7.91
C PHE A 86 10.62 -5.32 -6.94
N ARG A 87 11.37 -5.86 -5.97
CA ARG A 87 12.05 -5.12 -4.91
C ARG A 87 13.54 -4.99 -5.18
N GLY A 88 14.15 -3.96 -4.59
CA GLY A 88 15.55 -3.58 -4.81
C GLY A 88 15.71 -2.45 -5.84
N PRO A 89 16.78 -1.64 -5.75
CA PRO A 89 17.03 -0.53 -6.66
C PRO A 89 17.54 -1.04 -8.02
N ILE A 90 17.22 -0.32 -9.10
CA ILE A 90 17.74 -0.61 -10.45
C ILE A 90 19.11 0.06 -10.60
N GLY A 91 20.06 -0.61 -11.24
CA GLY A 91 21.35 0.00 -11.62
C GLY A 91 22.35 0.22 -10.48
N VAL A 92 22.10 -0.34 -9.30
CA VAL A 92 23.10 -0.35 -8.21
C VAL A 92 23.99 -1.58 -8.40
N GLU A 93 24.96 -1.47 -9.30
CA GLU A 93 26.08 -2.43 -9.40
C GLU A 93 27.11 -2.21 -8.29
N ASP A 94 27.10 -1.04 -7.65
CA ASP A 94 28.11 -0.64 -6.66
C ASP A 94 27.74 -1.09 -5.25
N ARG A 95 28.03 -2.37 -4.96
CA ARG A 95 27.90 -3.04 -3.65
C ARG A 95 28.59 -2.31 -2.49
N LYS A 96 29.47 -1.33 -2.75
CA LYS A 96 30.32 -0.70 -1.72
C LYS A 96 29.66 0.44 -0.96
N ARG A 97 28.64 1.12 -1.51
CA ARG A 97 28.02 2.30 -0.87
C ARG A 97 26.87 1.95 0.09
N HIS A 98 26.22 0.81 -0.12
CA HIS A 98 25.11 0.32 0.71
C HIS A 98 25.16 -1.20 0.86
N PRO A 99 25.95 -1.74 1.82
CA PRO A 99 26.06 -3.18 2.06
C PRO A 99 24.74 -3.84 2.53
N SER A 100 23.71 -3.05 2.83
CA SER A 100 22.35 -3.49 3.15
C SER A 100 21.34 -3.32 2.00
N SER A 101 21.76 -2.86 0.81
CA SER A 101 20.85 -2.70 -0.32
C SER A 101 20.49 -4.07 -0.89
N MET A 102 19.23 -4.45 -0.73
CA MET A 102 18.66 -5.68 -1.27
C MET A 102 18.90 -5.73 -2.78
N GLU A 103 19.46 -6.83 -3.28
CA GLU A 103 19.61 -7.04 -4.72
C GLU A 103 18.23 -6.97 -5.41
N ARG A 104 18.21 -6.37 -6.61
CA ARG A 104 16.98 -6.24 -7.40
C ARG A 104 16.44 -7.61 -7.77
N GLU A 105 15.17 -7.87 -7.45
CA GLU A 105 14.46 -9.05 -7.91
C GLU A 105 14.49 -9.10 -9.45
N ARG A 106 14.81 -10.27 -9.99
CA ARG A 106 14.90 -10.56 -11.44
C ARG A 106 14.02 -11.73 -11.87
N SER A 107 13.28 -12.35 -10.95
CA SER A 107 12.38 -13.45 -11.27
C SER A 107 11.05 -13.34 -10.54
N VAL A 108 9.95 -13.66 -11.23
CA VAL A 108 8.62 -13.81 -10.61
C VAL A 108 8.66 -14.91 -9.54
N ARG A 109 9.54 -15.91 -9.67
CA ARG A 109 9.79 -16.93 -8.66
C ARG A 109 10.27 -16.32 -7.33
N GLN A 110 11.14 -15.31 -7.39
CA GLN A 110 11.62 -14.58 -6.20
C GLN A 110 10.49 -13.79 -5.54
N LEU A 111 9.69 -13.06 -6.34
CA LEU A 111 8.55 -12.28 -5.84
C LEU A 111 7.52 -13.16 -5.13
N ILE A 112 7.07 -14.24 -5.79
CA ILE A 112 6.08 -15.16 -5.21
C ILE A 112 6.68 -15.88 -4.01
N GLY A 113 7.90 -16.41 -4.13
CA GLY A 113 8.59 -17.09 -3.04
C GLY A 113 8.69 -16.22 -1.80
N ARG A 114 9.15 -14.96 -1.92
CA ARG A 114 9.22 -14.02 -0.79
C ARG A 114 7.89 -13.90 -0.05
N VAL A 115 6.78 -13.73 -0.77
CA VAL A 115 5.45 -13.59 -0.16
C VAL A 115 5.01 -14.91 0.49
N VAL A 116 5.09 -16.02 -0.25
CA VAL A 116 4.62 -17.33 0.20
C VAL A 116 5.41 -17.81 1.41
N GLU A 117 6.74 -17.75 1.38
CA GLU A 117 7.59 -18.19 2.48
C GLU A 117 7.34 -17.35 3.72
N THR A 118 7.17 -16.03 3.57
CA THR A 118 6.89 -15.15 4.70
C THR A 118 5.55 -15.48 5.35
N VAL A 119 4.48 -15.61 4.55
CA VAL A 119 3.13 -15.91 5.05
C VAL A 119 3.08 -17.31 5.66
N THR A 120 3.70 -18.30 5.03
CA THR A 120 3.80 -19.67 5.56
C THR A 120 4.56 -19.68 6.88
N GLY A 121 5.69 -18.97 6.96
CA GLY A 121 6.47 -18.84 8.19
C GLY A 121 5.71 -18.15 9.33
N TRP A 122 4.84 -17.18 9.03
CA TRP A 122 3.93 -16.61 10.03
C TRP A 122 2.92 -17.64 10.53
N GLY A 123 2.27 -18.36 9.61
CA GLY A 123 1.31 -19.41 9.95
C GLY A 123 1.92 -20.47 10.87
N ASP A 124 3.15 -20.88 10.56
CA ASP A 124 3.92 -21.86 11.34
C ASP A 124 4.24 -21.35 12.76
N ARG A 125 4.83 -20.16 12.87
CA ARG A 125 5.15 -19.55 14.17
C ARG A 125 3.93 -19.28 15.05
N GLN A 126 2.77 -19.03 14.43
CA GLN A 126 1.51 -18.78 15.11
C GLN A 126 0.72 -20.07 15.38
N GLY A 127 1.21 -21.24 14.94
CA GLY A 127 0.60 -22.53 15.23
C GLY A 127 -0.67 -22.84 14.44
N TYR A 128 -0.81 -22.28 13.22
CA TYR A 128 -1.95 -22.54 12.34
C TYR A 128 -1.95 -23.93 11.69
N PHE A 129 -0.78 -24.57 11.62
CA PHE A 129 -0.64 -25.90 11.01
C PHE A 129 -0.56 -26.97 12.10
N GLY A 130 -1.37 -28.02 11.97
CA GLY A 130 -1.36 -29.18 12.85
C GLY A 130 -0.22 -30.15 12.57
N ALA A 131 0.31 -30.14 11.35
CA ALA A 131 1.40 -31.01 10.90
C ALA A 131 2.30 -30.32 9.86
N VAL A 132 3.52 -30.85 9.67
CA VAL A 132 4.48 -30.34 8.68
C VAL A 132 3.91 -30.47 7.26
N GLU A 133 3.19 -31.55 7.01
CA GLU A 133 2.55 -31.85 5.74
C GLU A 133 1.46 -30.83 5.38
N GLU A 134 0.74 -30.32 6.38
CA GLU A 134 -0.27 -29.27 6.19
C GLU A 134 0.40 -27.93 5.84
N ARG A 135 1.49 -27.58 6.53
CA ARG A 135 2.32 -26.40 6.21
C ARG A 135 2.84 -26.44 4.77
N GLU A 136 3.38 -27.58 4.34
CA GLU A 136 3.87 -27.76 2.96
C GLU A 136 2.75 -27.78 1.94
N SER A 137 1.55 -28.25 2.31
CA SER A 137 0.37 -28.18 1.45
C SER A 137 -0.10 -26.73 1.28
N PHE A 138 -0.17 -25.95 2.36
CA PHE A 138 -0.47 -24.52 2.29
C PHE A 138 0.52 -23.76 1.40
N ARG A 139 1.82 -23.98 1.62
CA ARG A 139 2.90 -23.35 0.85
C ARG A 139 2.79 -23.66 -0.64
N ALA A 140 2.59 -24.93 -1.01
CA ALA A 140 2.49 -25.36 -2.38
C ALA A 140 1.20 -24.84 -3.05
N GLU A 141 0.03 -25.00 -2.40
CA GLU A 141 -1.24 -24.52 -2.94
C GLU A 141 -1.23 -23.00 -3.15
N LEU A 142 -0.72 -22.22 -2.19
CA LEU A 142 -0.61 -20.78 -2.35
C LEU A 142 0.34 -20.40 -3.49
N THR A 143 1.47 -21.09 -3.61
CA THR A 143 2.40 -20.90 -4.74
C THR A 143 1.72 -21.16 -6.08
N HIS A 144 1.01 -22.28 -6.20
CA HIS A 144 0.28 -22.64 -7.41
C HIS A 144 -0.77 -21.59 -7.78
N LEU A 145 -1.57 -21.14 -6.80
CA LEU A 145 -2.62 -20.15 -7.00
C LEU A 145 -2.06 -18.83 -7.55
N LEU A 146 -0.95 -18.35 -6.98
CA LEU A 146 -0.30 -17.11 -7.40
C LEU A 146 0.38 -17.24 -8.77
N LEU A 147 1.10 -18.34 -8.99
CA LEU A 147 1.85 -18.58 -10.23
C LEU A 147 0.92 -18.71 -11.44
N ASN A 148 -0.21 -19.40 -11.25
CA ASN A 148 -1.22 -19.62 -12.29
C ASN A 148 -2.31 -18.54 -12.32
N GLN A 149 -2.11 -17.41 -11.61
CA GLN A 149 -3.03 -16.27 -11.58
C GLN A 149 -4.49 -16.63 -11.21
N LYS A 150 -4.68 -17.69 -10.41
CA LYS A 150 -6.00 -18.11 -9.89
C LYS A 150 -6.45 -17.24 -8.70
N ALA A 151 -5.49 -16.63 -8.02
CA ALA A 151 -5.71 -15.63 -6.99
C ALA A 151 -4.55 -14.64 -6.99
N SER A 152 -4.77 -13.47 -6.40
CA SER A 152 -3.73 -12.46 -6.18
C SER A 152 -3.98 -11.74 -4.87
N PHE A 153 -2.92 -11.38 -4.16
CA PHE A 153 -3.04 -10.48 -3.03
C PHE A 153 -3.29 -9.03 -3.49
N ASN A 154 -3.69 -8.19 -2.54
CA ASN A 154 -3.67 -6.75 -2.77
C ASN A 154 -2.21 -6.24 -2.88
N SER A 155 -2.04 -5.04 -3.45
CA SER A 155 -0.70 -4.50 -3.74
C SER A 155 0.22 -4.33 -2.51
N PRO A 156 -0.25 -3.80 -1.35
CA PRO A 156 0.57 -3.72 -0.14
C PRO A 156 1.24 -5.02 0.29
N VAL A 157 0.61 -6.18 0.07
CA VAL A 157 1.25 -7.48 0.35
C VAL A 157 2.53 -7.64 -0.47
N TYR A 158 2.45 -7.51 -1.79
CA TYR A 158 3.62 -7.63 -2.66
C TYR A 158 4.68 -6.55 -2.40
N PHE A 159 4.26 -5.37 -1.95
CA PHE A 159 5.14 -4.25 -1.63
C PHE A 159 5.97 -4.47 -0.37
N ASN A 160 5.38 -5.09 0.67
CA ASN A 160 5.89 -5.01 2.04
C ASN A 160 6.28 -6.38 2.63
N VAL A 161 5.57 -7.44 2.25
CA VAL A 161 5.75 -8.76 2.88
C VAL A 161 7.10 -9.35 2.49
N GLY A 162 7.85 -9.78 3.51
CA GLY A 162 9.22 -10.28 3.34
C GLY A 162 10.26 -9.18 3.09
N ILE A 163 9.89 -7.90 3.25
CA ILE A 163 10.76 -6.73 3.12
C ILE A 163 10.81 -5.97 4.43
N ASP A 164 9.65 -5.48 4.88
CA ASP A 164 9.54 -4.75 6.14
C ASP A 164 9.34 -5.73 7.31
N PRO A 165 10.03 -5.54 8.47
CA PRO A 165 9.81 -6.38 9.65
C PRO A 165 8.38 -6.31 10.21
N LYS A 166 7.71 -5.16 10.02
CA LYS A 166 6.30 -4.92 10.40
C LYS A 166 5.53 -4.44 9.17
N PRO A 167 5.20 -5.34 8.23
CA PRO A 167 4.68 -4.95 6.92
C PRO A 167 3.21 -4.53 7.00
N GLN A 168 2.83 -3.50 6.24
CA GLN A 168 1.44 -3.14 6.04
C GLN A 168 0.83 -4.02 4.94
N CYS A 169 -0.07 -4.94 5.31
CA CYS A 169 -0.65 -5.92 4.37
C CYS A 169 -2.06 -5.55 3.87
N SER A 170 -2.71 -4.58 4.50
CA SER A 170 -4.09 -4.18 4.17
C SER A 170 -4.08 -2.96 3.25
N ALA A 171 -4.89 -2.97 2.19
CA ALA A 171 -4.97 -1.85 1.25
C ALA A 171 -5.94 -0.73 1.64
N CYS A 172 -6.89 -1.01 2.53
CA CYS A 172 -8.00 -0.12 2.85
C CYS A 172 -8.09 0.11 4.36
N PHE A 173 -8.22 1.38 4.75
CA PHE A 173 -8.39 1.80 6.14
C PHE A 173 -9.52 2.82 6.24
N ILE A 174 -10.28 2.79 7.33
CA ILE A 174 -11.26 3.83 7.66
C ILE A 174 -10.80 4.51 8.94
N LEU A 175 -10.74 5.84 8.90
CA LEU A 175 -10.33 6.70 10.00
C LEU A 175 -11.55 7.41 10.58
N LYS A 176 -11.48 7.69 11.88
CA LYS A 176 -12.45 8.50 12.60
C LYS A 176 -11.80 9.83 12.96
N VAL A 177 -12.57 10.91 12.86
CA VAL A 177 -12.19 12.25 13.31
C VAL A 177 -13.27 12.74 14.27
N ASP A 178 -12.83 13.29 15.39
CA ASP A 178 -13.68 13.99 16.35
C ASP A 178 -13.47 15.50 16.21
N ASP A 179 -14.43 16.31 16.66
CA ASP A 179 -14.43 17.77 16.51
C ASP A 179 -13.52 18.50 17.52
N ASN A 180 -12.23 18.19 17.46
CA ASN A 180 -11.18 18.87 18.20
C ASN A 180 -9.84 18.78 17.45
N MET A 181 -8.95 19.74 17.73
CA MET A 181 -7.69 19.87 17.00
C MET A 181 -6.78 18.65 17.14
N ASP A 182 -6.73 18.01 18.31
CA ASP A 182 -5.88 16.83 18.50
C ASP A 182 -6.32 15.66 17.62
N SER A 183 -7.64 15.43 17.50
CA SER A 183 -8.20 14.39 16.63
C SER A 183 -8.01 14.71 15.14
N ILE A 184 -8.22 15.98 14.75
CA ILE A 184 -8.03 16.44 13.36
C ILE A 184 -6.57 16.31 12.92
N LEU A 185 -5.61 16.77 13.73
CA LEU A 185 -4.19 16.66 13.41
C LEU A 185 -3.70 15.21 13.54
N GLY A 186 -4.26 14.44 14.47
CA GLY A 186 -4.05 13.01 14.60
C GLY A 186 -4.45 12.23 13.34
N TRP A 187 -5.54 12.63 12.69
CA TRP A 187 -5.94 12.08 11.39
C TRP A 187 -4.86 12.29 10.33
N TYR A 188 -4.30 13.49 10.18
CA TYR A 188 -3.24 13.75 9.18
C TYR A 188 -2.03 12.85 9.40
N ARG A 189 -1.62 12.69 10.66
CA ARG A 189 -0.51 11.80 11.03
C ARG A 189 -0.81 10.35 10.65
N ASN A 190 -1.96 9.84 11.09
CA ASN A 190 -2.32 8.43 10.88
C ASN A 190 -2.45 8.12 9.40
N GLU A 191 -3.09 9.01 8.66
CA GLU A 191 -3.26 8.89 7.22
C GLU A 191 -1.93 8.94 6.47
N GLY A 192 -1.02 9.85 6.83
CA GLY A 192 0.31 9.90 6.24
C GLY A 192 1.10 8.61 6.43
N MET A 193 0.98 7.96 7.60
CA MET A 193 1.59 6.66 7.84
C MET A 193 0.97 5.55 6.99
N ILE A 194 -0.36 5.56 6.81
CA ILE A 194 -1.07 4.63 5.92
C ILE A 194 -0.59 4.79 4.47
N PHE A 195 -0.44 6.03 3.99
CA PHE A 195 0.03 6.33 2.65
C PHE A 195 1.48 5.91 2.45
N LYS A 196 2.36 6.15 3.43
CA LYS A 196 3.75 5.65 3.41
C LYS A 196 3.80 4.13 3.22
N GLY A 197 2.89 3.39 3.85
CA GLY A 197 2.79 1.93 3.71
C GLY A 197 2.27 1.46 2.34
N GLY A 198 1.66 2.35 1.55
CA GLY A 198 1.14 2.07 0.20
C GLY A 198 -0.35 1.74 0.15
N SER A 199 -1.12 2.13 1.18
CA SER A 199 -2.56 1.87 1.29
C SER A 199 -3.38 3.14 1.17
N GLY A 200 -4.68 3.01 0.96
CA GLY A 200 -5.63 4.13 0.94
C GLY A 200 -6.40 4.28 2.25
N SER A 201 -6.98 5.46 2.44
CA SER A 201 -7.78 5.81 3.61
C SER A 201 -9.17 6.31 3.21
N GLY A 202 -10.14 6.10 4.09
CA GLY A 202 -11.45 6.74 4.05
C GLY A 202 -11.73 7.45 5.37
N VAL A 203 -12.45 8.57 5.33
CA VAL A 203 -12.87 9.30 6.54
C VAL A 203 -14.24 9.92 6.34
N ASN A 204 -15.06 9.93 7.39
CA ASN A 204 -16.28 10.74 7.43
C ASN A 204 -16.02 11.98 8.30
N LEU A 205 -16.14 13.17 7.71
CA LEU A 205 -15.87 14.45 8.38
C LEU A 205 -17.11 15.10 8.99
N SER A 206 -18.27 14.44 8.96
CA SER A 206 -19.54 15.01 9.44
C SER A 206 -19.57 15.31 10.94
N ALA A 207 -18.62 14.75 11.71
CA ALA A 207 -18.45 15.09 13.12
C ALA A 207 -17.80 16.48 13.31
N VAL A 208 -16.98 16.93 12.36
CA VAL A 208 -16.30 18.24 12.43
C VAL A 208 -17.33 19.33 12.17
N ARG A 209 -17.37 20.34 13.04
CA ARG A 209 -18.37 21.40 12.94
C ARG A 209 -18.26 22.21 11.64
N SER A 210 -19.40 22.72 11.18
CA SER A 210 -19.50 23.57 9.98
C SER A 210 -18.73 24.88 10.12
N CYS A 211 -18.32 25.46 8.99
CA CYS A 211 -17.75 26.81 8.95
C CYS A 211 -18.70 27.92 9.44
N LYS A 212 -19.99 27.60 9.60
CA LYS A 212 -21.05 28.50 10.10
C LYS A 212 -21.11 28.53 11.64
N GLU A 213 -20.42 27.62 12.31
CA GLU A 213 -20.42 27.48 13.77
C GLU A 213 -19.40 28.39 14.47
N LYS A 214 -19.69 28.80 15.70
CA LYS A 214 -18.79 29.63 16.53
C LYS A 214 -17.74 28.78 17.26
N LEU A 215 -16.59 29.39 17.51
CA LEU A 215 -15.54 28.84 18.38
C LEU A 215 -15.64 29.43 19.79
N SER A 216 -15.23 28.65 20.80
CA SER A 216 -15.22 29.08 22.21
C SER A 216 -14.26 30.25 22.47
N SER A 217 -13.17 30.34 21.71
CA SER A 217 -12.19 31.41 21.75
C SER A 217 -12.58 32.66 20.95
N GLY A 218 -13.77 32.69 20.34
CA GLY A 218 -14.20 33.71 19.40
C GLY A 218 -13.86 33.37 17.94
N GLY A 219 -14.60 33.99 17.01
CA GLY A 219 -14.55 33.69 15.58
C GLY A 219 -15.46 32.53 15.16
N THR A 220 -15.38 32.17 13.88
CA THR A 220 -16.08 31.03 13.28
C THR A 220 -15.11 29.88 13.00
N ALA A 221 -15.63 28.66 12.93
CA ALA A 221 -14.84 27.50 12.57
C ALA A 221 -14.45 27.54 11.08
N SER A 222 -13.38 26.83 10.73
CA SER A 222 -12.95 26.72 9.32
C SER A 222 -13.79 25.74 8.50
N GLY A 223 -14.54 24.84 9.17
CA GLY A 223 -15.32 23.78 8.54
C GLY A 223 -14.49 22.59 8.03
N PRO A 224 -15.14 21.43 7.77
CA PRO A 224 -14.50 20.21 7.29
C PRO A 224 -13.71 20.37 5.98
N LEU A 225 -14.17 21.21 5.04
CA LEU A 225 -13.51 21.39 3.74
C LEU A 225 -12.15 22.06 3.87
N SER A 226 -11.97 22.97 4.83
CA SER A 226 -10.68 23.61 5.08
C SER A 226 -9.64 22.62 5.64
N PHE A 227 -10.08 21.69 6.48
CA PHE A 227 -9.21 20.61 6.97
C PHE A 227 -8.95 19.56 5.89
N MET A 228 -9.95 19.25 5.06
CA MET A 228 -9.77 18.44 3.85
C MET A 228 -8.70 19.06 2.94
N LYS A 229 -8.68 20.40 2.80
CA LYS A 229 -7.64 21.17 2.12
C LYS A 229 -6.23 20.87 2.58
N ALA A 230 -6.01 20.97 3.89
CA ALA A 230 -4.72 20.65 4.48
C ALA A 230 -4.37 19.15 4.36
N ALA A 231 -5.34 18.25 4.54
CA ALA A 231 -5.13 16.81 4.49
C ALA A 231 -4.71 16.31 3.10
N ASP A 232 -5.28 16.86 2.03
CA ASP A 232 -4.91 16.45 0.68
C ASP A 232 -3.59 17.08 0.19
N ALA A 233 -3.26 18.31 0.59
CA ALA A 233 -1.89 18.83 0.45
C ALA A 233 -0.84 17.94 1.16
N SER A 234 -1.16 17.49 2.38
CA SER A 234 -0.32 16.52 3.12
C SER A 234 -0.21 15.18 2.38
N ALA A 235 -1.28 14.71 1.74
CA ALA A 235 -1.26 13.49 0.93
C ALA A 235 -0.39 13.64 -0.32
N GLY A 236 -0.44 14.79 -1.00
CA GLY A 236 0.30 15.07 -2.22
C GLY A 236 1.83 15.03 -2.06
N VAL A 237 2.34 15.38 -0.88
CA VAL A 237 3.79 15.32 -0.59
C VAL A 237 4.28 13.91 -0.21
N ILE A 238 3.36 13.01 0.19
CA ILE A 238 3.72 11.66 0.60
C ILE A 238 3.67 10.72 -0.61
N LYS A 239 4.83 10.53 -1.24
CA LYS A 239 5.04 9.38 -2.12
C LYS A 239 5.08 8.13 -1.26
N SER A 240 4.27 7.12 -1.57
CA SER A 240 4.10 5.90 -0.76
C SER A 240 5.39 5.09 -0.55
N GLY A 241 6.32 5.55 0.29
CA GLY A 241 7.52 4.83 0.70
C GLY A 241 8.42 4.37 -0.46
N GLY A 242 8.61 5.20 -1.49
CA GLY A 242 9.38 4.82 -2.69
C GLY A 242 8.65 3.86 -3.64
N LYS A 243 7.37 3.56 -3.38
CA LYS A 243 6.51 2.77 -4.26
C LYS A 243 5.82 3.72 -5.23
N THR A 244 5.66 3.29 -6.48
CA THR A 244 5.13 4.09 -7.60
C THR A 244 3.60 4.27 -7.56
N ARG A 245 3.04 4.52 -6.37
CA ARG A 245 1.61 4.70 -6.10
C ARG A 245 1.41 6.05 -5.39
N ARG A 246 0.47 6.85 -5.90
CA ARG A 246 0.01 8.08 -5.23
C ARG A 246 -0.92 7.73 -4.05
N ALA A 247 -0.98 8.62 -3.07
CA ALA A 247 -1.96 8.53 -2.00
C ALA A 247 -3.38 8.47 -2.57
N ALA A 248 -4.26 7.71 -1.92
CA ALA A 248 -5.65 7.57 -2.33
C ALA A 248 -6.55 7.76 -1.10
N LYS A 249 -7.52 8.66 -1.21
CA LYS A 249 -8.38 9.08 -0.12
C LYS A 249 -9.85 9.09 -0.56
N MET A 250 -10.71 8.63 0.35
CA MET A 250 -12.15 8.85 0.29
C MET A 250 -12.55 9.78 1.45
N VAL A 251 -13.25 10.87 1.13
CA VAL A 251 -13.85 11.75 2.14
C VAL A 251 -15.35 11.71 1.99
N VAL A 252 -16.05 11.56 3.11
CA VAL A 252 -17.51 11.55 3.18
C VAL A 252 -17.97 12.73 4.04
N LEU A 253 -19.05 13.37 3.60
CA LEU A 253 -19.82 14.33 4.37
C LEU A 253 -21.31 13.96 4.26
N ASN A 254 -22.01 13.92 5.38
CA ASN A 254 -23.43 13.56 5.40
C ASN A 254 -24.26 14.67 4.73
N ALA A 255 -25.36 14.28 4.11
CA ALA A 255 -26.19 15.18 3.30
C ALA A 255 -26.88 16.29 4.10
N ASP A 256 -27.03 16.11 5.41
CA ASP A 256 -27.61 17.07 6.35
C ASP A 256 -26.55 18.00 6.98
N HIS A 257 -25.28 17.81 6.66
CA HIS A 257 -24.22 18.68 7.17
C HIS A 257 -24.35 20.10 6.59
N PRO A 258 -24.23 21.18 7.37
CA PRO A 258 -24.46 22.54 6.87
C PRO A 258 -23.52 23.00 5.75
N ASP A 259 -22.39 22.32 5.57
CA ASP A 259 -21.39 22.59 4.51
C ASP A 259 -21.51 21.61 3.30
N VAL A 260 -22.63 20.89 3.17
CA VAL A 260 -22.83 19.88 2.11
C VAL A 260 -22.80 20.48 0.71
N GLU A 261 -23.35 21.68 0.51
CA GLU A 261 -23.37 22.30 -0.82
C GLU A 261 -21.97 22.66 -1.29
N GLU A 262 -21.15 23.21 -0.40
CA GLU A 262 -19.75 23.50 -0.65
C GLU A 262 -18.99 22.19 -0.91
N PHE A 263 -19.29 21.11 -0.18
CA PHE A 263 -18.64 19.81 -0.37
C PHE A 263 -18.94 19.23 -1.76
N ILE A 264 -20.20 19.30 -2.22
CA ILE A 264 -20.59 18.83 -3.55
C ILE A 264 -19.89 19.64 -4.65
N LYS A 265 -19.75 20.96 -4.45
CA LYS A 265 -19.17 21.87 -5.44
C LYS A 265 -17.63 21.89 -5.40
N CYS A 266 -16.98 21.36 -4.37
CA CYS A 266 -15.55 21.62 -4.15
C CYS A 266 -14.66 21.23 -5.35
N LYS A 267 -14.86 20.06 -5.95
CA LYS A 267 -14.03 19.60 -7.08
C LYS A 267 -14.26 20.43 -8.35
N VAL A 268 -15.49 20.82 -8.65
CA VAL A 268 -15.78 21.59 -9.88
C VAL A 268 -15.22 23.01 -9.78
N GLU A 269 -15.21 23.61 -8.59
CA GLU A 269 -14.62 24.93 -8.40
C GLU A 269 -13.10 24.92 -8.52
N GLU A 270 -12.44 23.82 -8.13
CA GLU A 270 -10.99 23.68 -8.27
C GLU A 270 -10.59 23.32 -9.72
N GLU A 271 -11.42 22.53 -10.41
CA GLU A 271 -11.28 22.27 -11.85
C GLU A 271 -11.33 23.59 -12.65
N LYS A 272 -12.27 24.50 -12.35
CA LYS A 272 -12.32 25.83 -12.99
C LYS A 272 -11.02 26.62 -12.81
N LYS A 273 -10.36 26.51 -11.66
CA LYS A 273 -9.06 27.16 -11.42
C LYS A 273 -7.95 26.50 -12.24
N ALA A 274 -7.96 25.17 -12.33
CA ALA A 274 -7.00 24.45 -13.17
C ALA A 274 -7.13 24.87 -14.64
N TRP A 275 -8.36 24.99 -15.18
CA TRP A 275 -8.59 25.48 -16.54
C TRP A 275 -8.13 26.92 -16.74
N ALA A 276 -8.36 27.80 -15.76
CA ALA A 276 -7.83 29.16 -15.84
C ALA A 276 -6.29 29.20 -15.91
N LEU A 277 -5.60 28.26 -15.23
CA LEU A 277 -4.15 28.10 -15.36
C LEU A 277 -3.77 27.51 -16.72
N ILE A 278 -4.48 26.50 -17.22
CA ILE A 278 -4.22 25.90 -18.53
C ILE A 278 -4.38 26.95 -19.65
N ASP A 279 -5.42 27.76 -19.60
CA ASP A 279 -5.66 28.86 -20.56
C ASP A 279 -4.57 29.93 -20.51
N ALA A 280 -3.94 30.11 -19.34
CA ALA A 280 -2.77 30.97 -19.17
C ALA A 280 -1.45 30.33 -19.64
N GLY A 281 -1.48 29.09 -20.14
CA GLY A 281 -0.34 28.39 -20.73
C GLY A 281 0.40 27.45 -19.77
N TYR A 282 -0.16 27.15 -18.59
CA TYR A 282 0.42 26.14 -17.69
C TYR A 282 0.13 24.72 -18.22
N ASP A 283 1.07 23.80 -17.99
CA ASP A 283 0.95 22.42 -18.46
C ASP A 283 -0.25 21.70 -17.80
N SER A 284 -1.09 21.14 -18.68
CA SER A 284 -2.35 20.44 -18.37
C SER A 284 -2.17 18.98 -17.99
N SER A 285 -0.95 18.46 -17.97
CA SER A 285 -0.68 17.11 -17.49
C SER A 285 -1.13 16.95 -16.03
N LEU A 286 -1.54 15.74 -15.64
CA LEU A 286 -2.13 15.50 -14.31
C LEU A 286 -1.15 15.82 -13.16
N ASP A 287 0.15 15.66 -13.39
CA ASP A 287 1.21 16.02 -12.45
C ASP A 287 1.84 17.40 -12.79
N GLY A 288 1.22 18.13 -13.71
CA GLY A 288 1.67 19.42 -14.22
C GLY A 288 1.37 20.59 -13.28
N PRO A 289 2.03 21.74 -13.47
CA PRO A 289 1.80 22.98 -12.72
C PRO A 289 0.34 23.43 -12.58
N ALA A 290 -0.54 23.18 -13.57
CA ALA A 290 -1.94 23.59 -13.46
C ALA A 290 -2.67 22.80 -12.35
N TYR A 291 -2.58 21.47 -12.38
CA TYR A 291 -3.24 20.61 -11.40
C TYR A 291 -2.53 20.57 -10.05
N SER A 292 -1.20 20.67 -10.01
CA SER A 292 -0.43 20.71 -8.76
C SER A 292 -0.56 22.02 -7.97
N SER A 293 -1.16 23.07 -8.55
CA SER A 293 -1.39 24.36 -7.89
C SER A 293 -2.80 24.54 -7.33
N VAL A 294 -3.70 23.60 -7.58
CA VAL A 294 -5.10 23.63 -7.12
C VAL A 294 -5.37 22.52 -6.12
N PHE A 295 -6.54 22.55 -5.50
CA PHE A 295 -6.93 21.62 -4.45
C PHE A 295 -7.95 20.57 -4.91
#